data_AF-K0VBP2-F1
#
_entry.id   AF-K0VBP2-F1
#
_cell.length_a   1.000
_cell.length_b   1.000
_cell.length_c   1.000
_cell.angle_alpha   90.00
_cell.angle_beta   90.00
_cell.angle_gamma   90.00
#
_symmetry.space_group_name_H-M   'P 1'
#
loop_
_entity.id
_entity.type
_entity.pdbx_description
1 polymer ?
#
loop_
_entity_poly.entity_id
_entity_poly.type
_entity_poly.pdbx_seq_one_letter_code
_entity_poly.pdbx_strand_id
1 'polypeptide(L)'
;PSLGPQGGVTLIGDAAHLMSPFAGEGANLAMRDGADLAQAILAHDDIEAALASYETAMFVRSESAAGESAAGLAMCFNDRTPAPVVDFFRGMQPDAPVSMGGG
;
A
#
# COMPACT_ATOMS: atom_id res chain seq x y z
N PRO A 1 -23.59 22.36 8.51
CA PRO A 1 -23.66 21.01 7.91
C PRO A 1 -22.92 19.99 8.78
N SER A 2 -23.66 19.11 9.47
CA SER A 2 -23.06 18.00 10.21
C SER A 2 -22.68 16.90 9.21
N LEU A 3 -21.40 16.80 8.86
CA LEU A 3 -20.86 15.67 8.11
C LEU A 3 -20.72 14.49 9.07
N GLY A 4 -21.85 13.88 9.43
CA GLY A 4 -21.82 12.50 9.90
C GLY A 4 -21.49 11.57 8.72
N PRO A 5 -21.07 10.32 8.99
CA PRO A 5 -20.95 9.30 7.96
C PRO A 5 -22.26 9.27 7.15
N GLN A 6 -22.15 9.41 5.83
CA GLN A 6 -23.29 9.26 4.94
C GLN A 6 -23.44 7.77 4.64
N GLY A 7 -24.56 7.18 5.06
CA GLY A 7 -24.88 5.80 4.72
C GLY A 7 -24.91 5.59 3.20
N GLY A 8 -24.47 4.41 2.77
CA GLY A 8 -24.41 4.00 1.36
C GLY A 8 -23.26 4.61 0.57
N VAL A 9 -22.29 5.25 1.22
CA VAL A 9 -21.12 5.85 0.57
C VAL A 9 -19.84 5.32 1.20
N THR A 10 -18.88 4.93 0.36
CA THR A 10 -17.50 4.60 0.77
C THR A 10 -16.50 5.22 -0.21
N LEU A 11 -15.20 5.14 0.11
CA LEU A 11 -14.10 5.66 -0.69
C LEU A 11 -13.23 4.49 -1.19
N ILE A 12 -12.59 4.68 -2.36
CA ILE A 12 -11.62 3.75 -2.93
C ILE A 12 -10.38 4.50 -3.45
N GLY A 13 -9.26 3.80 -3.61
CA GLY A 13 -8.02 4.37 -4.17
C GLY A 13 -7.49 5.56 -3.36
N ASP A 14 -6.91 6.56 -4.03
CA ASP A 14 -6.32 7.74 -3.39
C ASP A 14 -7.32 8.52 -2.51
N ALA A 15 -8.61 8.46 -2.81
CA ALA A 15 -9.62 9.08 -1.96
C ALA A 15 -9.72 8.40 -0.58
N ALA A 16 -9.45 7.09 -0.52
CA ALA A 16 -9.48 6.31 0.71
C ALA A 16 -8.12 6.26 1.42
N HIS A 17 -7.02 6.17 0.67
CA HIS A 17 -5.70 5.86 1.24
C HIS A 17 -4.53 6.45 0.45
N LEU A 18 -4.53 7.76 0.20
CA LEU A 18 -3.39 8.43 -0.43
C LEU A 18 -2.06 8.10 0.28
N MET A 19 -1.10 7.58 -0.48
CA MET A 19 0.22 7.19 0.00
C MET A 19 1.33 7.67 -0.93
N SER A 20 2.58 7.64 -0.45
CA SER A 20 3.73 7.99 -1.29
C SER A 20 3.85 7.02 -2.47
N PRO A 21 4.36 7.45 -3.64
CA PRO A 21 4.50 6.55 -4.79
C PRO A 21 5.69 5.58 -4.67
N PHE A 22 6.44 5.59 -3.56
CA PHE A 22 7.75 4.94 -3.46
C PHE A 22 7.70 3.44 -3.19
N ALA A 23 6.52 2.86 -2.95
CA ALA A 23 6.29 1.42 -3.06
C ALA A 23 5.69 1.01 -4.42
N GLY A 24 5.21 1.97 -5.23
CA GLY A 24 4.66 1.69 -6.57
C GLY A 24 3.26 1.06 -6.61
N GLU A 25 2.61 0.81 -5.47
CA GLU A 25 1.39 -0.01 -5.42
C GLU A 25 0.05 0.74 -5.54
N GLY A 26 0.06 2.08 -5.55
CA GLY A 26 -1.18 2.88 -5.48
C GLY A 26 -2.25 2.51 -6.51
N ALA A 27 -1.87 2.36 -7.79
CA ALA A 27 -2.81 2.01 -8.85
C ALA A 27 -3.36 0.57 -8.71
N ASN A 28 -2.50 -0.38 -8.32
CA ASN A 28 -2.92 -1.77 -8.10
C ASN A 28 -3.91 -1.87 -6.94
N LEU A 29 -3.67 -1.10 -5.87
CA LEU A 29 -4.55 -1.06 -4.70
C LEU A 29 -5.90 -0.43 -5.05
N ALA A 30 -5.92 0.65 -5.83
CA ALA A 30 -7.17 1.26 -6.30
C ALA A 30 -8.00 0.31 -7.18
N MET A 31 -7.35 -0.47 -8.07
CA MET A 31 -8.04 -1.48 -8.87
C MET A 31 -8.59 -2.62 -8.00
N ARG A 32 -7.80 -3.06 -7.02
CA ARG A 32 -8.23 -4.09 -6.07
C ARG A 32 -9.38 -3.62 -5.21
N ASP A 33 -9.43 -2.36 -4.80
CA ASP A 33 -10.57 -1.79 -4.08
C ASP A 33 -11.86 -1.94 -4.85
N GLY A 34 -11.86 -1.59 -6.14
CA GLY A 34 -13.05 -1.73 -6.98
C GLY A 34 -13.52 -3.19 -7.08
N ALA A 35 -12.59 -4.13 -7.19
CA ALA A 35 -12.90 -5.56 -7.23
C ALA A 35 -13.47 -6.06 -5.88
N ASP A 36 -12.79 -5.74 -4.77
CA ASP A 36 -13.18 -6.18 -3.42
C ASP A 36 -14.54 -5.56 -3.02
N LEU A 37 -14.77 -4.28 -3.34
CA LEU A 37 -16.05 -3.61 -3.11
C LEU A 37 -17.18 -4.26 -3.91
N ALA A 38 -16.96 -4.55 -5.20
CA ALA A 38 -17.95 -5.23 -6.02
C ALA A 38 -18.30 -6.62 -5.47
N GLN A 39 -17.31 -7.39 -4.99
CA GLN A 39 -17.54 -8.68 -4.34
C GLN A 39 -18.31 -8.53 -3.03
N ALA A 40 -18.00 -7.54 -2.21
CA ALA A 40 -18.71 -7.29 -0.96
C ALA A 40 -20.19 -6.96 -1.21
N ILE A 41 -20.48 -6.11 -2.22
CA ILE A 41 -21.85 -5.77 -2.62
C ILE A 41 -22.62 -7.01 -3.11
N LEU A 42 -21.98 -7.89 -3.89
CA LEU A 42 -22.64 -9.12 -4.37
C LEU A 42 -22.89 -10.15 -3.25
N ALA A 43 -22.13 -10.08 -2.16
CA ALA A 43 -22.20 -11.05 -1.06
C ALA A 43 -23.18 -10.67 0.07
N HIS A 44 -23.74 -9.45 0.06
CA HIS A 44 -24.58 -8.94 1.14
C HIS A 44 -25.85 -8.29 0.58
N ASP A 45 -26.99 -8.53 1.24
CA ASP A 45 -28.27 -7.89 0.90
C ASP A 45 -28.41 -6.48 1.51
N ASP A 46 -27.59 -6.17 2.53
CA ASP A 46 -27.51 -4.86 3.18
C ASP A 46 -26.25 -4.12 2.71
N ILE A 47 -26.45 -2.91 2.18
CA ILE A 47 -25.36 -2.08 1.68
C ILE A 47 -24.40 -1.67 2.79
N GLU A 48 -24.89 -1.37 4.00
CA GLU A 48 -24.02 -0.96 5.10
C GLU A 48 -23.12 -2.12 5.55
N ALA A 49 -23.67 -3.33 5.60
CA ALA A 49 -22.88 -4.53 5.87
C ALA A 49 -21.83 -4.80 4.78
N ALA A 50 -22.18 -4.60 3.49
CA ALA A 50 -21.24 -4.73 2.39
C ALA A 50 -20.07 -3.74 2.51
N LEU A 51 -20.39 -2.46 2.76
CA LEU A 51 -19.38 -1.40 2.91
C LEU A 51 -18.47 -1.68 4.11
N ALA A 52 -19.02 -2.04 5.26
CA ALA A 52 -18.22 -2.36 6.46
C ALA A 52 -17.28 -3.56 6.24
N SER A 53 -17.75 -4.58 5.50
CA SER A 53 -16.93 -5.75 5.14
C SER A 53 -15.75 -5.35 4.24
N TYR A 54 -16.02 -4.56 3.19
CA TYR A 54 -15.00 -4.02 2.30
C TYR A 54 -13.99 -3.15 3.06
N GLU A 55 -14.47 -2.19 3.85
CA GLU A 55 -13.62 -1.22 4.57
C GLU A 55 -12.68 -1.92 5.56
N THR A 56 -13.17 -2.93 6.27
CA THR A 56 -12.34 -3.72 7.21
C THR A 56 -11.13 -4.34 6.50
N ALA A 57 -11.34 -4.94 5.32
CA ALA A 57 -10.25 -5.53 4.55
C ALA A 57 -9.34 -4.47 3.91
N MET A 58 -9.92 -3.38 3.41
CA MET A 58 -9.20 -2.27 2.81
C MET A 58 -8.27 -1.58 3.81
N PHE A 59 -8.70 -1.33 5.06
CA PHE A 59 -7.88 -0.64 6.06
C PHE A 59 -6.61 -1.41 6.40
N VAL A 60 -6.72 -2.72 6.66
CA VAL A 60 -5.57 -3.58 7.00
C VAL A 60 -4.53 -3.56 5.88
N ARG A 61 -4.98 -3.68 4.62
CA ARG A 61 -4.09 -3.66 3.46
C ARG A 61 -3.46 -2.29 3.25
N SER A 62 -4.23 -1.22 3.40
CA SER A 62 -3.77 0.16 3.19
C SER A 62 -2.73 0.58 4.21
N GLU A 63 -2.87 0.15 5.47
CA GLU A 63 -1.86 0.40 6.51
C GLU A 63 -0.51 -0.23 6.13
N SER A 64 -0.50 -1.49 5.69
CA SER A 64 0.71 -2.18 5.24
C SER A 64 1.37 -1.44 4.06
N ALA A 65 0.60 -1.11 3.04
CA ALA A 65 1.10 -0.43 1.84
C ALA A 65 1.61 0.99 2.14
N ALA A 66 0.95 1.72 3.04
CA ALA A 66 1.40 3.04 3.48
C ALA A 66 2.74 2.95 4.23
N GLY A 67 2.92 1.93 5.08
CA GLY A 67 4.17 1.67 5.78
C GLY A 67 5.33 1.39 4.82
N GLU A 68 5.13 0.52 3.83
CA GLU A 68 6.12 0.22 2.79
C GLU A 68 6.45 1.47 1.96
N SER A 69 5.43 2.24 1.56
CA SER A 69 5.59 3.49 0.82
C SER A 69 6.36 4.53 1.61
N ALA A 70 6.12 4.64 2.93
CA ALA A 70 6.85 5.54 3.80
C ALA A 70 8.32 5.11 3.96
N ALA A 71 8.58 3.81 4.10
CA ALA A 71 9.93 3.26 4.16
C ALA A 71 10.70 3.50 2.84
N GLY A 72 10.06 3.26 1.69
CA GLY A 72 10.63 3.54 0.38
C GLY A 72 10.96 5.03 0.20
N LEU A 73 10.07 5.92 0.61
CA LEU A 73 10.32 7.37 0.60
C LEU A 73 11.53 7.74 1.45
N ALA A 74 11.60 7.24 2.69
CA ALA A 74 12.71 7.50 3.60
C ALA A 74 14.05 6.95 3.08
N MET A 75 14.04 5.81 2.39
CA MET A 75 15.23 5.26 1.72
C MET A 75 15.71 6.15 0.57
N CYS A 76 14.79 6.64 -0.25
CA CYS A 76 15.10 7.48 -1.41
C CYS A 76 15.50 8.90 -1.02
N PHE A 77 14.93 9.46 0.04
CA PHE A 77 15.14 10.86 0.45
C PHE A 77 15.59 10.96 1.91
N ASN A 78 16.91 10.90 2.12
CA ASN A 78 17.56 11.18 3.39
C ASN A 78 18.97 11.74 3.15
N ASP A 79 19.63 12.20 4.22
CA ASP A 79 20.97 12.82 4.18
C ASP A 79 22.08 11.89 3.66
N ARG A 80 21.83 10.58 3.57
CA ARG A 80 22.78 9.57 3.06
C ARG A 80 22.44 9.09 1.65
N THR A 81 21.37 9.57 1.03
CA THR A 81 21.03 9.22 -0.37
C THR A 81 22.20 9.60 -1.30
N PRO A 82 22.58 8.74 -2.27
CA PRO A 82 21.88 7.52 -2.71
C PRO A 82 22.35 6.21 -2.07
N ALA A 83 23.23 6.24 -1.05
CA ALA A 83 23.86 5.02 -0.52
C ALA A 83 22.85 3.92 -0.09
N PRO A 84 21.77 4.23 0.67
CA PRO A 84 20.78 3.21 1.03
C PRO A 84 20.10 2.53 -0.17
N VAL A 85 19.84 3.28 -1.24
CA VAL A 85 19.24 2.74 -2.48
C VAL A 85 20.21 1.80 -3.18
N VAL A 86 21.50 2.18 -3.26
CA VAL A 86 22.54 1.33 -3.86
C VAL A 86 22.71 0.03 -3.08
N ASP A 87 22.72 0.09 -1.75
CA ASP A 87 22.87 -1.08 -0.90
C ASP A 87 21.68 -2.03 -1.02
N PHE A 88 20.46 -1.49 -1.13
CA PHE A 88 19.26 -2.27 -1.41
C PHE A 88 19.39 -3.08 -2.71
N PHE A 89 19.78 -2.46 -3.83
CA PHE A 89 19.96 -3.16 -5.11
C PHE A 89 21.12 -4.17 -5.09
N ARG A 90 22.21 -3.86 -4.39
CA ARG A 90 23.31 -4.82 -4.19
C ARG A 90 22.83 -6.07 -3.43
N GLY A 91 21.97 -5.90 -2.44
CA GLY A 91 21.38 -7.00 -1.65
C GLY A 91 20.40 -7.88 -2.42
N MET A 92 19.84 -7.41 -3.54
CA MET A 92 18.95 -8.19 -4.41
C MET A 92 19.68 -9.01 -5.49
N GLN A 93 21.00 -8.84 -5.65
CA GLN A 93 21.77 -9.66 -6.59
C GLN A 93 21.92 -11.07 -6.02
N PRO A 94 21.47 -12.14 -6.71
CA PRO A 94 21.48 -13.49 -6.16
C PRO A 94 22.88 -14.06 -5.87
N ASP A 95 23.95 -13.50 -6.44
CA ASP A 95 25.31 -14.02 -6.31
C ASP A 95 26.35 -12.89 -6.39
N ALA A 96 26.62 -12.21 -5.28
CA ALA A 96 27.91 -11.54 -5.15
C ALA A 96 28.93 -12.61 -4.73
N PRO A 97 30.02 -12.87 -5.49
CA PRO A 97 31.04 -13.80 -5.02
C PRO A 97 31.58 -13.27 -3.69
N VAL A 98 31.50 -14.10 -2.64
CA VAL A 98 32.20 -13.85 -1.39
C VAL A 98 33.67 -13.64 -1.76
N SER A 99 34.16 -12.42 -1.59
CA SER A 99 35.58 -12.12 -1.74
C SER A 99 36.31 -12.85 -0.61
N MET A 100 36.68 -14.10 -0.86
CA MET A 100 37.69 -14.84 -0.11
C MET A 100 39.03 -14.19 -0.40
N GLY A 101 39.29 -13.05 0.25
CA GLY A 101 40.61 -12.45 0.32
C GLY A 101 41.41 -13.13 1.42
N GLY A 102 42.13 -14.19 1.07
CA GLY A 102 43.20 -14.74 1.88
C GLY A 102 44.49 -13.91 1.76
N GLY A 103 45.31 -13.95 2.80
CA GLY A 103 46.64 -13.34 2.89
C GLY A 103 47.00 -13.00 4.32
#